data_AF-A0A8T5VMQ1-F1
#
_entry.id   AF-A0A8T5VMQ1-F1
#
_cell.length_a   1.000
_cell.length_b   1.000
_cell.length_c   1.000
_cell.angle_alpha   90.00
_cell.angle_beta   90.00
_cell.angle_gamma   90.00
#
_symmetry.space_group_name_H-M   'P 1'
#
loop_
_entity.id
_entity.type
_entity.pdbx_description
1 polymer ?
#
loop_
_entity_poly.entity_id
_entity_poly.type
_entity_poly.pdbx_seq_one_letter_code
_entity_poly.pdbx_strand_id
1 'polypeptide(L)'
;MNERVKTAPGPAWAIETRRVNELIPSPRNARLHSDAQIEQIAASISQFGFTVPLLVTEDDTIIAGHGRLDAAKYLGLLEVPVIVARGWTEAMIRAYALVDNRLPELATWDLNLVKLEVEALRLTDMPIDRLGFSDKDLGSMLAARQFHDEQLVDPLQGTIDNRGDLLARLEITIADPRHAIERGDHYRLGRRHHLLCCGVMVEWERWKPLLTGTTIFCPYPGPFVAFGEKADKYDLLMVQPDQYTAGHILDRYEDIHGAGSVVRITNE
;
A
#
# COMPACT_ATOMS: atom_id res chain seq x y z
N MET A 1 -24.81 24.42 -9.06
CA MET A 1 -23.81 25.48 -9.34
C MET A 1 -22.44 24.86 -9.09
N ASN A 2 -21.69 24.56 -10.16
CA ASN A 2 -20.39 23.89 -10.06
C ASN A 2 -19.37 24.82 -9.41
N GLU A 3 -19.02 24.58 -8.15
CA GLU A 3 -17.78 25.12 -7.60
C GLU A 3 -16.62 24.32 -8.18
N ARG A 4 -15.99 24.89 -9.20
CA ARG A 4 -14.67 24.46 -9.65
C ARG A 4 -13.72 24.62 -8.46
N VAL A 5 -13.26 23.51 -7.89
CA VAL A 5 -12.09 23.51 -7.02
C VAL A 5 -10.92 24.02 -7.87
N LYS A 6 -10.55 25.29 -7.68
CA LYS A 6 -9.27 25.82 -8.14
C LYS A 6 -8.21 25.28 -7.18
N THR A 7 -7.69 24.08 -7.41
CA THR A 7 -6.46 23.68 -6.74
C THR A 7 -5.31 24.47 -7.37
N ALA A 8 -4.60 25.24 -6.53
CA ALA A 8 -3.27 25.72 -6.88
C ALA A 8 -2.39 24.52 -7.31
N PRO A 9 -1.38 24.71 -8.19
CA PRO A 9 -0.37 23.67 -8.40
C PRO A 9 0.13 23.22 -7.02
N GLY A 10 0.10 21.91 -6.76
CA GLY A 10 0.52 21.38 -5.47
C GLY A 10 1.90 21.90 -5.09
N PRO A 11 2.25 21.95 -3.79
CA PRO A 11 3.48 22.56 -3.30
C PRO A 11 4.79 22.05 -3.93
N ALA A 12 4.73 20.88 -4.59
CA ALA A 12 5.82 20.16 -5.22
C ALA A 12 5.63 20.05 -6.75
N TRP A 13 5.30 21.16 -7.43
CA TRP A 13 4.99 21.17 -8.88
C TRP A 13 6.14 21.65 -9.78
N ALA A 14 7.12 22.37 -9.21
CA ALA A 14 8.23 22.94 -9.98
C ALA A 14 9.52 22.15 -9.77
N ILE A 15 10.29 21.96 -10.84
CA ILE A 15 11.62 21.36 -10.81
C ILE A 15 12.64 22.49 -10.64
N GLU A 16 13.49 22.37 -9.63
CA GLU A 16 14.63 23.23 -9.36
C GLU A 16 15.93 22.41 -9.48
N THR A 17 17.07 23.08 -9.56
CA THR A 17 18.38 22.42 -9.53
C THR A 17 19.06 22.69 -8.20
N ARG A 18 19.74 21.68 -7.64
CA ARG A 18 20.55 21.79 -6.41
C ARG A 18 21.89 21.13 -6.61
N ARG A 19 22.91 21.66 -5.91
CA ARG A 19 24.21 20.99 -5.89
C ARG A 19 24.12 19.72 -5.05
N VAL A 20 24.76 18.67 -5.53
CA VAL A 20 24.79 17.36 -4.85
C VAL A 20 25.33 17.46 -3.42
N ASN A 21 26.28 18.37 -3.19
CA ASN A 21 26.92 18.58 -1.88
C ASN A 21 26.11 19.46 -0.92
N GLU A 22 25.05 20.11 -1.39
CA GLU A 22 24.15 20.93 -0.56
C GLU A 22 22.98 20.10 0.00
N LEU A 23 22.70 18.94 -0.59
CA LEU A 23 21.61 18.06 -0.19
C LEU A 23 21.95 17.28 1.08
N ILE A 24 21.03 17.30 2.04
CA ILE A 24 21.18 16.66 3.34
C ILE A 24 20.41 15.33 3.33
N PRO A 25 21.07 14.16 3.42
CA PRO A 25 20.36 12.89 3.55
C PRO A 25 19.56 12.86 4.86
N SER A 26 18.26 12.55 4.78
CA SER A 26 17.46 12.36 5.99
C SER A 26 18.02 11.23 6.88
N PRO A 27 18.23 11.48 8.19
CA PRO A 27 18.73 10.46 9.13
C PRO A 27 17.71 9.35 9.41
N ARG A 28 16.46 9.52 8.94
CA ARG A 28 15.36 8.56 9.08
C ARG A 28 15.05 7.83 7.77
N ASN A 29 15.98 7.78 6.83
CA ASN A 29 15.79 7.01 5.62
C ASN A 29 15.66 5.52 5.96
N ALA A 30 14.46 4.95 5.76
CA ALA A 30 14.17 3.55 6.07
C ALA A 30 14.66 2.59 4.97
N ARG A 31 14.94 3.10 3.77
CA ARG A 31 15.33 2.27 2.62
C ARG A 31 16.84 2.26 2.45
N LEU A 32 17.42 1.05 2.46
CA LEU A 32 18.83 0.82 2.20
C LEU A 32 19.03 0.39 0.74
N HIS A 33 20.14 0.82 0.16
CA HIS A 33 20.55 0.47 -1.20
C HIS A 33 21.91 -0.23 -1.15
N SER A 34 22.03 -1.37 -1.82
CA SER A 34 23.31 -2.04 -2.01
C SER A 34 24.12 -1.36 -3.10
N ASP A 35 25.45 -1.52 -3.08
CA ASP A 35 26.33 -0.95 -4.12
C ASP A 35 25.90 -1.35 -5.53
N ALA A 36 25.53 -2.63 -5.73
CA ALA A 36 25.02 -3.12 -7.00
C ALA A 36 23.72 -2.41 -7.44
N GLN A 37 22.82 -2.09 -6.50
CA GLN A 37 21.62 -1.32 -6.80
C GLN A 37 21.95 0.14 -7.15
N ILE A 38 22.92 0.75 -6.45
CA ILE A 38 23.40 2.09 -6.79
C ILE A 38 24.00 2.11 -8.20
N GLU A 39 24.77 1.10 -8.58
CA GLU A 39 25.33 0.98 -9.93
C GLU A 39 24.23 0.85 -11.01
N GLN A 40 23.16 0.09 -10.75
CA GLN A 40 22.02 -0.01 -11.67
C GLN A 40 21.28 1.35 -11.81
N ILE A 41 21.08 2.06 -10.70
CA ILE A 41 20.49 3.40 -10.72
C ILE A 41 21.40 4.37 -11.49
N ALA A 42 22.71 4.31 -11.28
CA ALA A 42 23.69 5.11 -12.00
C ALA A 42 23.71 4.79 -13.50
N ALA A 43 23.60 3.52 -13.88
CA ALA A 43 23.48 3.11 -15.28
C ALA A 43 22.21 3.67 -15.93
N SER A 44 21.09 3.65 -15.21
CA SER A 44 19.83 4.25 -15.66
C SER A 44 19.95 5.77 -15.84
N ILE A 45 20.54 6.48 -14.87
CA ILE A 45 20.78 7.93 -14.97
C ILE A 45 21.73 8.26 -16.14
N SER A 46 22.77 7.46 -16.35
CA SER A 46 23.71 7.67 -17.48
C SER A 46 23.01 7.48 -18.84
N GLN A 47 22.07 6.52 -18.92
CA GLN A 47 21.35 6.20 -20.15
C GLN A 47 20.23 7.19 -20.47
N PHE A 48 19.44 7.61 -19.48
CA PHE A 48 18.20 8.38 -19.67
C PHE A 48 18.25 9.79 -19.08
N GLY A 49 19.31 10.13 -18.35
CA GLY A 49 19.35 11.30 -17.48
C GLY A 49 18.46 11.15 -16.24
N PHE A 50 18.32 12.23 -15.48
CA PHE A 50 17.36 12.30 -14.38
C PHE A 50 15.94 12.47 -14.93
N THR A 51 15.21 11.36 -15.05
CA THR A 51 13.81 11.35 -15.49
C THR A 51 12.83 11.63 -14.35
N VAL A 52 13.24 11.38 -13.11
CA VAL A 52 12.46 11.66 -11.90
C VAL A 52 13.35 12.44 -10.92
N PRO A 53 12.97 13.67 -10.51
CA PRO A 53 13.74 14.48 -9.58
C PRO A 53 13.71 13.92 -8.15
N LEU A 54 14.63 14.42 -7.30
CA LEU A 54 14.58 14.16 -5.85
C LEU A 54 13.47 15.00 -5.21
N LEU A 55 12.86 14.49 -4.14
CA LEU A 55 11.94 15.29 -3.33
C LEU A 55 12.66 15.75 -2.07
N VAL A 56 12.69 17.05 -1.82
CA VAL A 56 13.42 17.67 -0.71
C VAL A 56 12.52 18.61 0.09
N THR A 57 12.86 18.84 1.34
CA THR A 57 12.29 19.91 2.17
C THR A 57 12.82 21.29 1.75
N GLU A 58 12.31 22.36 2.36
CA GLU A 58 12.77 23.73 2.06
C GLU A 58 14.21 24.02 2.54
N ASP A 59 14.73 23.22 3.47
CA ASP A 59 16.10 23.21 3.98
C ASP A 59 17.01 22.19 3.26
N ASP A 60 16.62 21.71 2.08
CA ASP A 60 17.38 20.77 1.24
C ASP A 60 17.63 19.38 1.88
N THR A 61 16.82 19.01 2.89
CA THR A 61 16.78 17.64 3.43
C THR A 61 15.99 16.72 2.52
N ILE A 62 16.58 15.57 2.14
CA ILE A 62 15.95 14.63 1.22
C ILE A 62 14.80 13.89 1.90
N ILE A 63 13.62 13.97 1.30
CA ILE A 63 12.42 13.21 1.65
C ILE A 63 12.40 11.89 0.88
N ALA A 64 12.66 11.94 -0.43
CA ALA A 64 12.65 10.77 -1.30
C ALA A 64 13.72 10.85 -2.40
N GLY A 65 14.31 9.71 -2.75
CA GLY A 65 15.31 9.59 -3.79
C GLY A 65 16.76 9.46 -3.33
N HIS A 66 17.02 9.03 -2.09
CA HIS A 66 18.39 8.81 -1.57
C HIS A 66 19.27 7.97 -2.51
N GLY A 67 18.79 6.83 -3.02
CA GLY A 67 19.56 6.03 -3.98
C GLY A 67 19.92 6.75 -5.28
N ARG A 68 19.11 7.71 -5.74
CA ARG A 68 19.45 8.56 -6.89
C ARG A 68 20.50 9.61 -6.54
N LEU A 69 20.49 10.14 -5.32
CA LEU A 69 21.57 11.02 -4.86
C LEU A 69 22.89 10.24 -4.78
N ASP A 70 22.88 9.03 -4.23
CA ASP A 70 24.08 8.20 -4.11
C ASP A 70 24.61 7.80 -5.50
N ALA A 71 23.72 7.48 -6.45
CA ALA A 71 24.08 7.28 -7.83
C ALA A 71 24.65 8.55 -8.51
N ALA A 72 24.09 9.74 -8.21
CA ALA A 72 24.64 11.01 -8.71
C ALA A 72 26.07 11.25 -8.22
N LYS A 73 26.32 10.97 -6.94
CA LYS A 73 27.65 11.03 -6.33
C LYS A 73 28.60 10.03 -6.98
N TYR A 74 28.14 8.79 -7.20
CA TYR A 74 28.90 7.76 -7.89
C TYR A 74 29.32 8.20 -9.31
N LEU A 75 28.42 8.86 -10.04
CA LEU A 75 28.68 9.40 -11.37
C LEU A 75 29.50 10.71 -11.39
N GLY A 76 29.78 11.30 -10.22
CA GLY A 76 30.50 12.58 -10.13
C GLY A 76 29.71 13.79 -10.62
N LEU A 77 28.37 13.73 -10.58
CA LEU A 77 27.52 14.86 -10.95
C LEU A 77 27.61 15.98 -9.92
N LEU A 78 27.65 17.23 -10.39
CA LEU A 78 27.71 18.40 -9.52
C LEU A 78 26.32 18.87 -9.07
N GLU A 79 25.32 18.67 -9.93
CA GLU A 79 23.96 19.17 -9.75
C GLU A 79 22.94 18.09 -10.11
N VAL A 80 21.79 18.13 -9.44
CA VAL A 80 20.66 17.23 -9.66
C VAL A 80 19.34 17.99 -9.64
N PRO A 81 18.32 17.53 -10.38
CA PRO A 81 16.99 18.11 -10.33
C PRO A 81 16.25 17.68 -9.06
N VAL A 82 15.62 18.64 -8.41
CA VAL A 82 14.83 18.45 -7.19
C VAL A 82 13.45 19.08 -7.33
N ILE A 83 12.52 18.62 -6.53
CA ILE A 83 11.25 19.28 -6.26
C ILE A 83 11.22 19.60 -4.77
N VAL A 84 10.88 20.85 -4.43
CA VAL A 84 10.82 21.32 -3.05
C VAL A 84 9.40 21.14 -2.50
N ALA A 85 9.25 20.43 -1.39
CA ALA A 85 7.99 20.18 -0.69
C ALA A 85 7.55 21.38 0.17
N ARG A 86 7.25 22.51 -0.48
CA ARG A 86 6.97 23.78 0.20
C ARG A 86 5.73 23.71 1.09
N GLY A 87 5.83 24.17 2.33
CA GLY A 87 4.70 24.17 3.26
C GLY A 87 4.21 22.78 3.71
N TRP A 88 5.00 21.72 3.49
CA TRP A 88 4.71 20.41 4.08
C TRP A 88 4.98 20.43 5.57
N THR A 89 4.09 19.82 6.34
CA THR A 89 4.33 19.60 7.77
C THR A 89 5.33 18.46 7.97
N GLU A 90 6.00 18.46 9.11
CA GLU A 90 6.86 17.36 9.56
C GLU A 90 6.17 15.99 9.51
N ALA A 91 4.88 15.93 9.84
CA ALA A 91 4.10 14.71 9.75
C ALA A 91 3.93 14.23 8.31
N MET A 92 3.68 15.15 7.36
CA MET A 92 3.58 14.83 5.93
C MET A 92 4.91 14.34 5.36
N ILE A 93 6.02 15.00 5.72
CA ILE A 93 7.37 14.59 5.30
C ILE A 93 7.66 13.15 5.72
N ARG A 94 7.45 12.84 7.01
CA ARG A 94 7.67 11.49 7.54
C ARG A 94 6.74 10.45 6.93
N ALA A 95 5.45 10.77 6.79
CA ALA A 95 4.48 9.86 6.20
C ALA A 95 4.82 9.55 4.74
N TYR A 96 5.19 10.58 3.96
CA TYR A 96 5.52 10.39 2.56
C TYR A 96 6.79 9.57 2.36
N ALA A 97 7.82 9.77 3.18
CA ALA A 97 9.05 8.96 3.12
C ALA A 97 8.76 7.45 3.31
N LEU A 98 7.71 7.08 4.05
CA LEU A 98 7.27 5.69 4.18
C LEU A 98 6.42 5.24 2.98
N VAL A 99 5.46 6.07 2.58
CA VAL A 99 4.52 5.75 1.49
C VAL A 99 5.24 5.59 0.15
N ASP A 100 6.19 6.47 -0.17
CA ASP A 100 7.00 6.41 -1.40
C ASP A 100 7.75 5.08 -1.53
N ASN A 101 8.22 4.52 -0.41
CA ASN A 101 8.88 3.23 -0.40
C ASN A 101 7.90 2.06 -0.50
N ARG A 102 6.76 2.16 0.20
CA ARG A 102 5.77 1.09 0.29
C ARG A 102 4.96 0.89 -0.99
N LEU A 103 4.61 1.96 -1.69
CA LEU A 103 3.76 1.85 -2.89
C LEU A 103 4.42 1.00 -4.00
N PRO A 104 5.71 1.19 -4.36
CA PRO A 104 6.40 0.31 -5.31
C PRO A 104 6.54 -1.14 -4.82
N GLU A 105 6.72 -1.38 -3.51
CA GLU A 105 6.81 -2.74 -2.96
C GLU A 105 5.50 -3.54 -3.07
N LEU A 106 4.36 -2.85 -3.04
CA LEU A 106 3.05 -3.47 -3.17
C LEU A 106 2.71 -3.84 -4.61
N ALA A 107 3.43 -3.29 -5.59
CA ALA A 107 3.23 -3.60 -7.00
C ALA A 107 3.82 -4.97 -7.35
N THR A 108 3.21 -5.65 -8.31
CA THR A 108 3.70 -6.93 -8.84
C THR A 108 3.93 -6.82 -10.34
N TRP A 109 4.85 -7.65 -10.84
CA TRP A 109 5.18 -7.72 -12.26
C TRP A 109 4.35 -8.80 -12.96
N ASP A 110 3.80 -8.47 -14.13
CA ASP A 110 3.44 -9.50 -15.10
C ASP A 110 4.69 -10.01 -15.79
N LEU A 111 5.25 -11.11 -15.28
CA LEU A 111 6.51 -11.66 -15.79
C LEU A 111 6.44 -12.15 -17.24
N ASN A 112 5.26 -12.44 -17.79
CA ASN A 112 5.15 -12.82 -19.20
C ASN A 112 5.36 -11.59 -20.08
N LEU A 113 4.73 -10.47 -19.73
CA LEU A 113 4.92 -9.20 -20.44
C LEU A 113 6.33 -8.65 -20.25
N VAL A 114 6.91 -8.76 -19.05
CA VAL A 114 8.31 -8.35 -18.79
C VAL A 114 9.28 -9.13 -19.68
N LYS A 115 9.13 -10.46 -19.77
CA LYS A 115 10.00 -11.28 -20.63
C LYS A 115 9.90 -10.86 -22.10
N LEU A 116 8.67 -10.70 -22.60
CA LEU A 116 8.44 -10.29 -23.98
C LEU A 116 9.11 -8.95 -24.29
N GLU A 117 8.97 -7.96 -23.40
CA GLU A 117 9.58 -6.64 -23.58
C GLU A 117 11.11 -6.70 -23.51
N VAL A 118 11.67 -7.48 -22.58
CA VAL A 118 13.14 -7.65 -22.49
C VAL A 118 13.69 -8.35 -23.73
N GLU A 119 13.02 -9.38 -24.25
CA GLU A 119 13.40 -10.03 -25.51
C GLU A 119 13.35 -9.06 -26.69
N ALA A 120 12.30 -8.24 -26.77
CA ALA A 120 12.20 -7.21 -27.82
C ALA A 120 13.33 -6.16 -27.71
N LEU A 121 13.63 -5.69 -26.50
CA LEU A 121 14.71 -4.72 -26.26
C LEU A 121 16.10 -5.30 -26.53
N ARG A 122 16.30 -6.62 -26.33
CA ARG A 122 17.56 -7.31 -26.69
C ARG A 122 17.83 -7.36 -28.18
N LEU A 123 16.82 -7.16 -29.03
CA LEU A 123 16.98 -7.00 -30.47
C LEU A 123 17.42 -5.58 -30.87
N THR A 124 17.56 -4.68 -29.89
CA THR A 124 18.04 -3.31 -30.07
C THR A 124 19.41 -3.13 -29.41
N ASP A 125 20.07 -2.00 -29.65
CA ASP A 125 21.34 -1.65 -28.99
C ASP A 125 21.17 -1.17 -27.52
N MET A 126 20.01 -1.42 -26.90
CA MET A 126 19.73 -0.98 -25.54
C MET A 126 20.40 -1.89 -24.49
N PRO A 127 21.18 -1.36 -23.54
CA PRO A 127 21.93 -2.15 -22.55
C PRO A 127 21.03 -2.58 -21.36
N ILE A 128 19.93 -3.26 -21.64
CA ILE A 128 18.89 -3.59 -20.66
C ILE A 128 19.40 -4.47 -19.49
N ASP A 129 20.42 -5.29 -19.74
CA ASP A 129 21.04 -6.13 -18.71
C ASP A 129 21.70 -5.30 -17.60
N ARG A 130 22.19 -4.09 -17.92
CA ARG A 130 22.79 -3.16 -16.93
C ARG A 130 21.74 -2.37 -16.15
N LEU A 131 20.48 -2.43 -16.57
CA LEU A 131 19.35 -1.71 -15.98
C LEU A 131 18.53 -2.58 -15.02
N GLY A 132 19.06 -3.75 -14.63
CA GLY A 132 18.41 -4.66 -13.68
C GLY A 132 17.50 -5.71 -14.33
N PHE A 133 17.68 -5.98 -15.62
CA PHE A 133 16.97 -7.03 -16.34
C PHE A 133 17.93 -8.05 -16.98
N SER A 134 19.06 -8.32 -16.32
CA SER A 134 19.94 -9.41 -16.73
C SER A 134 19.23 -10.77 -16.60
N ASP A 135 19.77 -11.83 -17.24
CA ASP A 135 19.22 -13.18 -17.08
C ASP A 135 19.16 -13.63 -15.61
N LYS A 136 20.13 -13.16 -14.80
CA LYS A 136 20.14 -13.41 -13.36
C LYS A 136 18.97 -12.69 -12.66
N ASP A 137 18.73 -11.42 -13.00
CA ASP A 137 17.64 -10.64 -12.40
C ASP A 137 16.28 -11.23 -12.77
N LEU A 138 16.08 -11.58 -14.04
CA LEU A 138 14.86 -12.27 -14.50
C LEU A 138 14.67 -13.61 -13.79
N GLY A 139 15.75 -14.37 -13.60
CA GLY A 139 15.74 -15.60 -12.82
C GLY A 139 15.32 -15.36 -11.36
N SER A 140 15.86 -14.33 -10.71
CA SER A 140 15.48 -13.93 -9.37
C SER A 140 14.03 -13.44 -9.28
N MET A 141 13.52 -12.71 -10.27
CA MET A 141 12.11 -12.29 -10.33
C MET A 141 11.16 -13.48 -10.46
N LEU A 142 11.50 -14.47 -11.28
CA LEU A 142 10.75 -15.71 -11.42
C LEU A 142 10.77 -16.54 -10.14
N ALA A 143 11.95 -16.69 -9.54
CA ALA A 143 12.11 -17.40 -8.28
C ALA A 143 11.30 -16.70 -7.17
N ALA A 144 11.36 -15.37 -7.05
CA ALA A 144 10.57 -14.62 -6.08
C ALA A 144 9.05 -14.81 -6.27
N ARG A 145 8.57 -14.91 -7.52
CA ARG A 145 7.18 -15.25 -7.81
C ARG A 145 6.84 -16.68 -7.40
N GLN A 146 7.71 -17.64 -7.69
CA GLN A 146 7.55 -19.03 -7.25
C GLN A 146 7.56 -19.15 -5.74
N PHE A 147 8.43 -18.42 -5.02
CA PHE A 147 8.40 -18.34 -3.57
C PHE A 147 7.11 -17.69 -3.06
N HIS A 148 6.58 -16.67 -3.74
CA HIS A 148 5.27 -16.12 -3.39
C HIS A 148 4.14 -17.13 -3.62
N ASP A 149 4.17 -17.89 -4.72
CA ASP A 149 3.18 -18.93 -5.05
C ASP A 149 3.33 -20.20 -4.19
N GLU A 150 4.54 -20.53 -3.72
CA GLU A 150 4.83 -21.63 -2.79
C GLU A 150 4.63 -21.20 -1.32
N GLN A 151 4.79 -19.92 -0.98
CA GLN A 151 4.37 -19.32 0.29
C GLN A 151 2.88 -18.98 0.32
N LEU A 152 2.14 -19.19 -0.77
CA LEU A 152 0.74 -19.62 -0.69
C LEU A 152 0.68 -21.08 -0.18
N VAL A 153 1.49 -21.43 0.81
CA VAL A 153 1.06 -22.40 1.81
C VAL A 153 -0.14 -21.74 2.46
N ASP A 154 -1.26 -22.45 2.50
CA ASP A 154 -2.41 -22.05 3.30
C ASP A 154 -1.90 -21.58 4.68
N PRO A 155 -2.12 -20.31 5.08
CA PRO A 155 -1.74 -19.80 6.40
C PRO A 155 -2.31 -20.64 7.55
N LEU A 156 -3.25 -21.55 7.26
CA LEU A 156 -3.83 -22.53 8.18
C LEU A 156 -2.97 -23.78 8.42
N GLN A 157 -1.81 -23.97 7.76
CA GLN A 157 -0.94 -25.14 8.01
C GLN A 157 0.22 -24.91 8.99
N GLY A 158 0.38 -23.69 9.52
CA GLY A 158 1.25 -23.42 10.66
C GLY A 158 0.42 -22.90 11.83
N THR A 159 0.60 -23.44 13.04
CA THR A 159 -0.06 -22.94 14.25
C THR A 159 0.50 -21.55 14.59
N ILE A 160 -0.12 -20.51 14.02
CA ILE A 160 -0.03 -19.14 14.50
C ILE A 160 -1.01 -19.03 15.65
N ASP A 161 -0.49 -19.02 16.88
CA ASP A 161 -1.32 -19.11 18.10
C ASP A 161 -2.17 -17.86 18.36
N ASN A 162 -1.92 -16.74 17.64
CA ASN A 162 -2.88 -15.68 17.28
C ASN A 162 -2.20 -14.57 16.47
N ARG A 163 -3.01 -13.70 15.84
CA ARG A 163 -2.58 -12.54 15.04
C ARG A 163 -1.88 -11.43 15.83
N GLY A 164 -1.89 -11.47 17.17
CA GLY A 164 -1.29 -10.45 18.02
C GLY A 164 0.24 -10.38 17.88
N ASP A 165 0.90 -11.53 17.76
CA ASP A 165 2.36 -11.61 17.60
C ASP A 165 2.85 -11.08 16.25
N LEU A 166 2.02 -11.15 15.20
CA LEU A 166 2.36 -10.63 13.88
C LEU A 166 2.23 -9.10 13.85
N LEU A 167 1.21 -8.56 14.52
CA LEU A 167 0.96 -7.12 14.60
C LEU A 167 1.94 -6.40 15.53
N ALA A 168 2.35 -7.03 16.64
CA ALA A 168 3.38 -6.51 17.54
C ALA A 168 4.75 -6.35 16.87
N ARG A 169 5.05 -7.14 15.83
CA ARG A 169 6.30 -7.06 15.06
C ARG A 169 6.26 -6.06 13.91
N LEU A 170 5.10 -5.48 13.59
CA LEU A 170 4.91 -4.60 12.45
C LEU A 170 4.72 -3.11 12.82
N GLU A 171 4.67 -2.74 14.10
CA GLU A 171 4.52 -1.35 14.60
C GLU A 171 3.42 -0.50 13.90
N ILE A 172 2.43 -1.13 13.26
CA ILE A 172 1.28 -0.44 12.67
C ILE A 172 0.28 -0.21 13.80
N THR A 173 0.27 0.98 14.40
CA THR A 173 -0.77 1.38 15.34
C THR A 173 -2.02 1.83 14.58
N ILE A 174 -2.73 0.87 13.98
CA ILE A 174 -4.18 0.97 14.00
C ILE A 174 -4.54 0.50 15.42
N ALA A 175 -5.12 1.39 16.23
CA ALA A 175 -5.52 1.03 17.60
C ALA A 175 -6.41 -0.22 17.56
N ASP A 176 -6.28 -1.09 18.56
CA ASP A 176 -7.13 -2.27 18.64
C ASP A 176 -8.61 -1.87 18.61
N PRO A 177 -9.47 -2.59 17.87
CA PRO A 177 -10.88 -2.28 17.84
C PRO A 177 -11.46 -2.42 19.26
N ARG A 178 -12.32 -1.48 19.66
CA ARG A 178 -13.02 -1.54 20.95
C ARG A 178 -14.00 -2.72 20.96
N HIS A 179 -14.51 -3.07 19.78
CA HIS A 179 -15.32 -4.27 19.60
C HIS A 179 -14.43 -5.50 19.47
N ALA A 180 -14.38 -6.32 20.52
CA ALA A 180 -13.79 -7.65 20.45
C ALA A 180 -14.74 -8.60 19.72
N ILE A 181 -14.28 -9.17 18.60
CA ILE A 181 -15.09 -10.03 17.72
C ILE A 181 -14.59 -11.47 17.78
N GLU A 182 -15.51 -12.42 17.88
CA GLU A 182 -15.24 -13.86 17.79
C GLU A 182 -15.67 -14.41 16.42
N ARG A 183 -14.97 -15.44 15.93
CA ARG A 183 -15.40 -16.16 14.73
C ARG A 183 -16.78 -16.78 14.98
N GLY A 184 -17.72 -16.51 14.09
CA GLY A 184 -19.12 -16.89 14.22
C GLY A 184 -20.02 -15.76 14.68
N ASP A 185 -19.46 -14.63 15.13
CA ASP A 185 -20.26 -13.49 15.53
C ASP A 185 -21.09 -12.91 14.39
N HIS A 186 -22.28 -12.47 14.75
CA HIS A 186 -23.21 -11.77 13.89
C HIS A 186 -23.60 -10.45 14.54
N TYR A 187 -23.42 -9.36 13.81
CA TYR A 187 -23.81 -8.02 14.23
C TYR A 187 -24.81 -7.42 13.25
N ARG A 188 -25.73 -6.63 13.80
CA ARG A 188 -26.60 -5.74 13.05
C ARG A 188 -26.12 -4.31 13.22
N LEU A 189 -25.85 -3.65 12.09
CA LEU A 189 -25.46 -2.26 12.01
C LEU A 189 -26.69 -1.44 11.58
N GLY A 190 -27.13 -0.55 12.45
CA GLY A 190 -28.37 0.20 12.30
C GLY A 190 -29.61 -0.69 12.21
N ARG A 191 -30.52 -0.34 11.31
CA ARG A 191 -31.79 -1.08 11.13
C ARG A 191 -31.70 -2.19 10.08
N ARG A 192 -30.63 -2.25 9.30
CA ARG A 192 -30.65 -2.93 7.99
C ARG A 192 -29.41 -3.71 7.60
N HIS A 193 -28.24 -3.35 8.12
CA HIS A 193 -26.99 -3.97 7.68
C HIS A 193 -26.58 -5.10 8.60
N HIS A 194 -25.97 -6.13 8.04
CA HIS A 194 -25.49 -7.29 8.78
C HIS A 194 -24.00 -7.48 8.55
N LEU A 195 -23.24 -7.71 9.62
CA LEU A 195 -21.84 -8.10 9.60
C LEU A 195 -21.69 -9.48 10.23
N LEU A 196 -21.12 -10.43 9.50
CA LEU A 196 -20.82 -11.77 10.01
C LEU A 196 -19.31 -12.02 9.98
N CYS A 197 -18.76 -12.42 11.11
CA CYS A 197 -17.37 -12.80 11.24
C CYS A 197 -17.16 -14.28 10.94
N CYS A 198 -17.28 -14.67 9.67
CA CYS A 198 -17.10 -16.07 9.25
C CYS A 198 -16.46 -16.17 7.86
N GLY A 199 -16.04 -17.37 7.48
CA GLY A 199 -15.43 -17.63 6.18
C GLY A 199 -16.41 -17.38 5.02
N VAL A 200 -16.02 -16.51 4.09
CA VAL A 200 -16.81 -16.18 2.91
C VAL A 200 -17.12 -17.45 2.10
N MET A 201 -16.10 -18.20 1.68
CA MET A 201 -16.30 -19.35 0.78
C MET A 201 -16.58 -20.67 1.49
N VAL A 202 -16.16 -20.81 2.76
CA VAL A 202 -16.16 -22.08 3.50
C VAL A 202 -17.30 -22.18 4.53
N GLU A 203 -17.90 -21.06 4.92
CA GLU A 203 -19.00 -21.01 5.89
C GLU A 203 -20.24 -20.33 5.29
N TRP A 204 -20.43 -20.50 3.98
CA TRP A 204 -21.51 -19.86 3.22
C TRP A 204 -22.91 -20.17 3.74
N GLU A 205 -23.09 -21.34 4.36
CA GLU A 205 -24.35 -21.73 4.99
C GLU A 205 -24.79 -20.79 6.12
N ARG A 206 -23.83 -20.10 6.77
CA ARG A 206 -24.12 -19.16 7.86
C ARG A 206 -24.71 -17.84 7.37
N TRP A 207 -24.24 -17.34 6.23
CA TRP A 207 -24.65 -16.03 5.70
C TRP A 207 -25.65 -16.13 4.54
N LYS A 208 -25.72 -17.26 3.82
CA LYS A 208 -26.66 -17.46 2.72
C LYS A 208 -28.12 -17.19 3.12
N PRO A 209 -28.63 -17.60 4.30
CA PRO A 209 -30.02 -17.33 4.69
C PRO A 209 -30.35 -15.83 4.78
N LEU A 210 -29.34 -14.97 4.94
CA LEU A 210 -29.47 -13.53 5.04
C LEU A 210 -29.44 -12.83 3.67
N LEU A 211 -29.12 -13.55 2.59
CA LEU A 211 -29.25 -13.03 1.24
C LEU A 211 -30.71 -13.01 0.82
N THR A 212 -31.27 -11.81 0.75
CA THR A 212 -32.59 -11.56 0.16
C THR A 212 -32.44 -10.89 -1.20
N GLY A 213 -33.51 -10.82 -2.00
CA GLY A 213 -33.48 -10.17 -3.32
C GLY A 213 -33.13 -8.67 -3.29
N THR A 214 -33.11 -8.05 -2.11
CA THR A 214 -32.80 -6.62 -1.90
C THR A 214 -31.46 -6.39 -1.20
N THR A 215 -30.72 -7.45 -0.87
CA THR A 215 -29.46 -7.39 -0.12
C THR A 215 -28.26 -7.34 -1.07
N ILE A 216 -27.31 -6.43 -0.83
CA ILE A 216 -26.00 -6.43 -1.49
C ILE A 216 -25.03 -7.28 -0.67
N PHE A 217 -24.46 -8.30 -1.30
CA PHE A 217 -23.41 -9.11 -0.72
C PHE A 217 -22.05 -8.40 -0.80
N CYS A 218 -21.39 -8.25 0.34
CA CYS A 218 -20.09 -7.60 0.48
C CYS A 218 -19.08 -8.58 1.10
N PRO A 219 -18.36 -9.39 0.29
CA PRO A 219 -17.31 -10.25 0.79
C PRO A 219 -16.03 -9.46 1.09
N TYR A 220 -15.35 -9.78 2.19
CA TYR A 220 -14.10 -9.13 2.63
C TYR A 220 -14.17 -7.59 2.70
N PRO A 221 -15.21 -7.01 3.31
CA PRO A 221 -15.40 -5.56 3.27
C PRO A 221 -14.37 -4.82 4.13
N GLY A 222 -13.94 -3.65 3.66
CA GLY A 222 -13.13 -2.73 4.48
C GLY A 222 -13.96 -1.91 5.48
N PRO A 223 -13.32 -1.18 6.43
CA PRO A 223 -13.98 -0.41 7.49
C PRO A 223 -15.01 0.63 7.03
N PHE A 224 -14.94 1.07 5.77
CA PHE A 224 -15.80 2.12 5.22
C PHE A 224 -16.94 1.61 4.33
N VAL A 225 -17.13 0.30 4.21
CA VAL A 225 -18.13 -0.30 3.31
C VAL A 225 -19.55 0.23 3.55
N ALA A 226 -19.87 0.57 4.80
CA ALA A 226 -21.20 0.99 5.22
C ALA A 226 -21.49 2.49 4.98
N PHE A 227 -20.58 3.23 4.35
CA PHE A 227 -20.72 4.68 4.12
C PHE A 227 -20.75 5.08 2.64
N GLY A 228 -20.82 4.11 1.72
CA GLY A 228 -20.99 4.39 0.29
C GLY A 228 -22.45 4.67 -0.09
N GLU A 229 -22.69 5.35 -1.21
CA GLU A 229 -24.06 5.70 -1.70
C GLU A 229 -25.02 4.50 -1.83
N LYS A 230 -24.48 3.28 -1.97
CA LYS A 230 -25.27 2.05 -2.03
C LYS A 230 -25.75 1.61 -0.65
N ALA A 231 -25.01 1.90 0.43
CA ALA A 231 -25.40 1.56 1.79
C ALA A 231 -26.68 2.31 2.22
N ASP A 232 -26.89 3.52 1.72
CA ASP A 232 -28.13 4.29 1.97
C ASP A 232 -29.38 3.67 1.34
N LYS A 233 -29.18 2.94 0.23
CA LYS A 233 -30.28 2.44 -0.64
C LYS A 233 -30.57 0.96 -0.43
N TYR A 234 -29.57 0.18 -0.05
CA TYR A 234 -29.65 -1.28 0.00
C TYR A 234 -29.11 -1.84 1.30
N ASP A 235 -29.64 -3.00 1.69
CA ASP A 235 -29.20 -3.72 2.88
C ASP A 235 -27.88 -4.40 2.56
N LEU A 236 -26.83 -4.11 3.33
CA LEU A 236 -25.54 -4.75 3.17
C LEU A 236 -25.46 -6.03 4.00
N LEU A 237 -25.09 -7.14 3.35
CA LEU A 237 -24.61 -8.35 4.01
C LEU A 237 -23.09 -8.42 3.89
N MET A 238 -22.43 -7.99 4.94
CA MET A 238 -20.98 -7.95 5.09
C MET A 238 -20.50 -9.28 5.69
N VAL A 239 -19.60 -9.96 5.00
CA VAL A 239 -18.95 -11.17 5.52
C VAL A 239 -17.46 -10.93 5.58
N GLN A 240 -16.94 -10.76 6.81
CA GLN A 240 -15.57 -10.38 7.08
C GLN A 240 -14.91 -11.41 8.01
N PRO A 241 -14.12 -12.37 7.49
CA PRO A 241 -13.47 -13.39 8.32
C PRO A 241 -12.36 -12.83 9.22
N ASP A 242 -11.81 -11.65 8.92
CA ASP A 242 -10.83 -11.02 9.80
C ASP A 242 -11.53 -10.28 10.97
N GLN A 243 -11.41 -10.85 12.17
CA GLN A 243 -11.99 -10.30 13.42
C GLN A 243 -11.56 -8.86 13.68
N TYR A 244 -10.32 -8.51 13.32
CA TYR A 244 -9.78 -7.18 13.51
C TYR A 244 -10.49 -6.15 12.61
N THR A 245 -10.55 -6.41 11.31
CA THR A 245 -11.29 -5.58 10.36
C THR A 245 -12.78 -5.55 10.68
N ALA A 246 -13.36 -6.67 11.12
CA ALA A 246 -14.75 -6.71 11.58
C ALA A 246 -14.99 -5.76 12.77
N GLY A 247 -14.09 -5.78 13.77
CA GLY A 247 -14.15 -4.86 14.92
C GLY A 247 -14.07 -3.40 14.50
N HIS A 248 -13.19 -3.07 13.56
CA HIS A 248 -13.07 -1.71 13.01
C HIS A 248 -14.29 -1.27 12.21
N ILE A 249 -14.94 -2.17 11.46
CA ILE A 249 -16.22 -1.86 10.80
C ILE A 249 -17.26 -1.44 11.84
N LEU A 250 -17.36 -2.17 12.95
CA LEU A 250 -18.30 -1.85 14.03
C LEU A 250 -17.96 -0.52 14.71
N ASP A 251 -16.70 -0.32 15.09
CA ASP A 251 -16.25 0.91 15.74
C ASP A 251 -16.53 2.14 14.89
N ARG A 252 -16.22 2.08 13.59
CA ARG A 252 -16.46 3.19 12.67
C ARG A 252 -17.94 3.46 12.48
N TYR A 253 -18.76 2.41 12.42
CA TYR A 253 -20.20 2.57 12.31
C TYR A 253 -20.77 3.24 13.57
N GLU A 254 -20.32 2.81 14.75
CA GLU A 254 -20.75 3.38 16.03
C GLU A 254 -20.25 4.82 16.25
N ASP A 255 -19.02 5.14 15.86
CA ASP A 255 -18.47 6.50 15.91
C ASP A 255 -19.31 7.50 15.12
N ILE A 256 -19.88 7.08 14.00
CA ILE A 256 -20.67 7.94 13.10
C ILE A 256 -22.14 7.98 13.50
N HIS A 257 -22.72 6.86 13.91
CA HIS A 257 -24.17 6.73 14.16
C HIS A 257 -24.55 6.77 15.65
N GLY A 258 -23.57 6.87 16.54
CA GLY A 258 -23.75 6.93 17.98
C GLY A 258 -23.87 5.57 18.65
N ALA A 259 -23.73 5.58 19.98
CA ALA A 259 -23.75 4.38 20.82
C ALA A 259 -25.05 3.57 20.64
N GLY A 260 -24.93 2.25 20.53
CA GLY A 260 -26.07 1.34 20.34
C GLY A 260 -26.59 1.24 18.90
N SER A 261 -25.90 1.88 17.95
CA SER A 261 -26.13 1.67 16.52
C SER A 261 -25.61 0.32 16.02
N VAL A 262 -24.78 -0.36 16.80
CA VAL A 262 -24.30 -1.72 16.58
C VAL A 262 -24.91 -2.65 17.62
N VAL A 263 -25.50 -3.77 17.19
CA VAL A 263 -26.13 -4.75 18.07
C VAL A 263 -25.66 -6.15 17.71
N ARG A 264 -25.04 -6.87 18.66
CA ARG A 264 -24.73 -8.30 18.49
C ARG A 264 -26.04 -9.09 18.42
N ILE A 265 -26.18 -9.92 17.40
CA ILE A 265 -27.28 -10.88 17.26
C ILE A 265 -26.78 -12.18 17.90
N THR A 266 -27.42 -12.59 18.99
CA THR A 266 -27.22 -13.91 19.58
C THR A 266 -28.24 -14.87 18.96
N ASN A 267 -27.75 -15.94 18.34
CA ASN A 267 -28.62 -17.05 17.93
C ASN A 267 -28.97 -17.84 19.20
N GLU A 268 -30.26 -17.91 19.56
CA GLU A 268 -30.80 -18.98 20.41
C GLU A 268 -30.92 -20.28 19.60
#